data_AF-A0A9D2EER8-F1
#
_entry.id   AF-A0A9D2EER8-F1
#
_cell.length_a   1.000
_cell.length_b   1.000
_cell.length_c   1.000
_cell.angle_alpha   90.00
_cell.angle_beta   90.00
_cell.angle_gamma   90.00
#
_symmetry.space_group_name_H-M   'P 1'
#
loop_
_entity.id
_entity.type
_entity.pdbx_description
1 polymer ?
#
loop_
_entity_poly.entity_id
_entity_poly.type
_entity_poly.pdbx_seq_one_letter_code
_entity_poly.pdbx_strand_id
1 'polypeptide(L)'
;MTADTMTAPKPATPTVRRSAATGFRRRASNRIGSAIALVIAVLWTVPTFGLFVSSLRPEADIKSSGWWTILSDPQFTLENYQRILGGATSTNLAVYFQNSLVITIPATLAPLVLAIMASYAFSVLQWRGRDWVF
;
A
#
# COMPACT_ATOMS: atom_id res chain seq x y z
N MET A 1 20.90 -37.14 -61.57
CA MET A 1 21.94 -36.19 -61.17
C MET A 1 21.22 -34.97 -60.62
N THR A 2 20.82 -35.02 -59.35
CA THR A 2 21.57 -34.65 -58.12
C THR A 2 21.37 -33.19 -57.78
N ALA A 3 20.78 -33.00 -56.61
CA ALA A 3 20.60 -31.75 -55.90
C ALA A 3 21.89 -30.92 -55.85
N ASP A 4 21.74 -29.60 -55.77
CA ASP A 4 22.46 -28.90 -54.72
C ASP A 4 21.71 -27.67 -54.22
N THR A 5 21.41 -27.75 -52.93
CA THR A 5 20.78 -26.73 -52.10
C THR A 5 21.87 -25.77 -51.67
N MET A 6 21.87 -24.54 -52.18
CA MET A 6 22.71 -23.47 -51.63
C MET A 6 21.82 -22.47 -50.87
N THR A 7 21.39 -22.89 -49.68
CA THR A 7 20.73 -22.01 -48.71
C THR A 7 21.71 -20.93 -48.27
N ALA A 8 21.46 -19.69 -48.67
CA ALA A 8 22.18 -18.53 -48.14
C ALA A 8 21.98 -18.44 -46.61
N PRO A 9 23.04 -18.15 -45.83
CA PRO A 9 22.91 -17.99 -44.39
C PRO A 9 22.08 -16.72 -44.11
N LYS A 10 20.94 -16.91 -43.45
CA LYS A 10 20.08 -15.82 -42.98
C LYS A 10 20.87 -14.95 -41.98
N PRO A 11 20.99 -13.63 -42.18
CA PRO A 11 21.74 -12.77 -41.27
C PRO A 11 21.11 -12.83 -39.87
N ALA A 12 21.95 -13.10 -38.86
CA ALA A 12 21.53 -13.10 -37.47
C ALA A 12 21.20 -11.66 -37.06
N THR A 13 19.94 -11.39 -36.73
CA THR A 13 19.50 -10.13 -36.14
C THR A 13 20.21 -9.92 -34.80
N PRO A 14 20.85 -8.76 -34.54
CA PRO A 14 21.46 -8.49 -33.26
C PRO A 14 20.39 -8.47 -32.17
N THR A 15 20.45 -9.41 -31.23
CA THR A 15 19.61 -9.41 -30.04
C THR A 15 20.07 -8.28 -29.12
N VAL A 16 19.38 -7.14 -29.18
CA VAL A 16 19.56 -6.07 -28.19
C VAL A 16 19.09 -6.62 -26.84
N ARG A 17 20.03 -7.17 -26.06
CA ARG A 17 19.81 -7.54 -24.68
C ARG A 17 19.72 -6.26 -23.86
N ARG A 18 18.55 -5.60 -23.89
CA ARG A 18 18.28 -4.45 -23.01
C ARG A 18 18.41 -4.94 -21.57
N SER A 19 19.48 -4.49 -20.91
CA SER A 19 19.76 -4.74 -19.50
C SER A 19 18.65 -4.13 -18.63
N ALA A 20 17.62 -4.92 -18.35
CA ALA A 20 16.55 -4.61 -17.40
C ALA A 20 17.07 -4.50 -15.94
N ALA A 21 18.32 -4.88 -15.69
CA ALA A 21 18.91 -4.91 -14.35
C ALA A 21 19.55 -3.58 -13.91
N THR A 22 19.67 -2.59 -14.79
CA THR A 22 20.41 -1.34 -14.49
C THR A 22 19.55 -0.28 -13.77
N GLY A 23 18.23 -0.41 -13.78
CA GLY A 23 17.30 0.59 -13.22
C GLY A 23 17.17 0.55 -11.70
N PHE A 24 17.34 -0.62 -11.08
CA PHE A 24 17.17 -0.76 -9.63
C PHE A 24 18.39 -0.27 -8.83
N ARG A 25 19.60 -0.39 -9.39
CA ARG A 25 20.84 0.02 -8.72
C ARG A 25 21.07 1.54 -8.73
N ARG A 26 20.42 2.28 -9.61
CA ARG A 26 20.54 3.75 -9.65
C ARG A 26 19.66 4.46 -8.62
N ARG A 27 18.72 3.76 -7.98
CA ARG A 27 17.89 4.29 -6.87
C ARG A 27 18.65 4.45 -5.56
N ALA A 28 19.76 3.72 -5.39
CA ALA A 28 20.66 3.87 -4.25
C ALA A 28 21.70 5.01 -4.44
N SER A 29 21.73 5.66 -5.61
CA SER A 29 22.79 6.62 -5.95
C SER A 29 22.65 7.98 -5.26
N ASN A 30 21.52 8.27 -4.60
CA ASN A 30 21.36 9.49 -3.82
C ASN A 30 21.14 9.12 -2.36
N ARG A 31 22.23 8.92 -1.61
CA ARG A 31 22.18 8.72 -0.14
C ARG A 31 21.34 9.81 0.54
N ILE A 32 21.39 11.03 0.00
CA ILE A 32 20.56 12.17 0.43
C ILE A 32 19.07 11.91 0.18
N GLY A 33 18.69 11.42 -1.00
CA GLY A 33 17.28 11.11 -1.33
C GLY A 33 16.72 9.98 -0.48
N SER A 34 17.52 8.93 -0.23
CA SER A 34 17.14 7.85 0.68
C SER A 34 17.04 8.32 2.13
N ALA A 35 17.94 9.20 2.58
CA ALA A 35 17.89 9.79 3.92
C ALA A 35 16.65 10.68 4.11
N ILE A 36 16.32 11.52 3.13
CA ILE A 36 15.10 12.35 3.14
C ILE A 36 13.85 11.47 3.18
N ALA A 37 13.78 10.44 2.34
CA ALA A 37 12.66 9.50 2.34
C ALA A 37 12.50 8.80 3.70
N LEU A 38 13.60 8.42 4.34
CA LEU A 38 13.59 7.82 5.67
C LEU A 38 13.08 8.80 6.73
N VAL A 39 13.55 10.05 6.71
CA VAL A 39 13.09 11.09 7.65
C VAL A 39 11.59 11.33 7.50
N ILE A 40 11.10 11.45 6.26
CA ILE A 40 9.66 11.61 6.00
C ILE A 40 8.89 10.39 6.50
N ALA A 41 9.37 9.17 6.23
CA ALA A 41 8.73 7.96 6.71
C ALA A 41 8.63 7.93 8.24
N VAL A 42 9.72 8.23 8.95
CA VAL A 42 9.73 8.29 10.42
C VAL A 42 8.76 9.36 10.93
N LEU A 43 8.82 10.58 10.38
CA LEU A 43 7.90 11.66 10.75
C LEU A 43 6.43 11.26 10.56
N TRP A 44 6.12 10.51 9.50
CA TRP A 44 4.76 10.06 9.22
C TRP A 44 4.29 8.94 10.15
N THR A 45 5.22 8.18 10.77
CA THR A 45 4.87 7.18 11.79
C THR A 45 4.61 7.77 13.18
N VAL A 46 5.11 8.98 13.47
CA VAL A 46 4.93 9.65 14.78
C VAL A 46 3.46 9.68 15.24
N PRO A 47 2.46 10.09 14.43
CA PRO A 47 1.06 10.08 14.86
C PRO A 47 0.55 8.67 15.18
N THR A 48 0.91 7.66 14.38
CA THR A 48 0.52 6.26 14.63
C THR A 48 1.16 5.73 15.90
N PHE A 49 2.44 6.05 16.13
CA PHE A 49 3.14 5.68 17.35
C PHE A 49 2.55 6.36 18.59
N GLY A 50 2.19 7.63 18.50
CA GLY A 50 1.52 8.35 19.58
C GLY A 50 0.16 7.74 19.93
N LEU A 51 -0.63 7.31 18.93
CA LEU A 51 -1.87 6.57 19.16
C LEU A 51 -1.64 5.21 19.84
N PHE A 52 -0.60 4.49 19.43
CA PHE A 52 -0.23 3.21 20.04
C PHE A 52 0.19 3.37 21.51
N VAL A 53 0.96 4.41 21.84
CA VAL A 53 1.30 4.71 23.24
C VAL A 53 0.03 5.06 24.01
N SER A 54 -0.82 5.92 23.46
CA SER A 54 -2.08 6.32 24.11
C SER A 54 -3.02 5.14 24.36
N SER A 55 -3.06 4.11 23.50
CA SER A 55 -3.94 2.95 23.73
C SER A 55 -3.56 2.15 24.98
N LEU A 56 -2.31 2.24 25.43
CA LEU A 56 -1.78 1.60 26.64
C LEU A 56 -1.80 2.52 27.87
N ARG A 57 -2.26 3.77 27.76
CA ARG A 57 -2.29 4.73 28.89
C ARG A 57 -3.68 4.80 29.55
N PRO A 58 -3.77 5.17 30.84
CA PRO A 58 -5.03 5.40 31.51
C PRO A 58 -5.86 6.52 30.85
N GLU A 59 -7.19 6.38 30.81
CA GLU A 59 -8.10 7.36 30.18
C GLU A 59 -7.93 8.78 30.74
N ALA A 60 -7.66 8.91 32.04
CA ALA A 60 -7.44 10.19 32.71
C ALA A 60 -6.21 10.95 32.15
N ASP A 61 -5.14 10.22 31.81
CA ASP A 61 -3.89 10.79 31.34
C ASP A 61 -3.93 11.17 29.86
N ILE A 62 -4.70 10.42 29.06
CA ILE A 62 -4.95 10.71 27.64
C ILE A 62 -5.68 12.04 27.48
N LYS A 63 -6.57 12.38 28.41
CA LYS A 63 -7.37 13.63 28.38
C LYS A 63 -6.63 14.85 28.92
N SER A 64 -5.66 14.64 29.80
CA SER A 64 -4.94 15.73 30.50
C SER A 64 -3.56 16.04 29.91
N SER A 65 -2.92 15.08 29.23
CA SER A 65 -1.53 15.20 28.79
C SER A 65 -1.27 14.57 27.41
N GLY A 66 -0.21 15.02 26.74
CA GLY A 66 0.23 14.44 25.46
C GLY A 66 0.84 13.05 25.63
N TRP A 67 0.84 12.22 24.58
CA TRP A 67 1.39 10.85 24.61
C TRP A 67 2.88 10.79 24.97
N TRP A 68 3.64 11.86 24.69
CA TRP A 68 5.07 11.95 25.01
C TRP A 68 5.37 11.99 26.51
N THR A 69 4.38 12.25 27.38
CA THR A 69 4.58 12.24 28.84
C THR A 69 4.86 10.85 29.41
N ILE A 70 4.65 9.79 28.62
CA ILE A 70 5.09 8.44 28.96
C ILE A 70 6.61 8.35 29.18
N LEU A 71 7.38 9.26 28.56
CA LEU A 71 8.84 9.29 28.70
C LEU A 71 9.27 9.85 30.07
N SER A 72 8.43 10.68 30.70
CA SER A 72 8.67 11.27 32.02
C SER A 72 7.99 10.49 33.14
N ASP A 73 6.79 9.97 32.90
CA ASP A 73 6.00 9.19 33.86
C ASP A 73 5.32 8.00 33.17
N PRO A 74 5.98 6.83 33.13
CA PRO A 74 5.53 5.67 32.38
C PRO A 74 4.40 4.92 33.12
N GLN A 75 3.15 5.29 32.85
CA GLN A 75 1.95 4.61 33.34
C GLN A 75 1.34 3.73 32.23
N PHE A 76 1.32 2.40 32.45
CA PHE A 76 0.75 1.43 31.51
C PHE A 76 -0.47 0.73 32.11
N THR A 77 -1.53 0.58 31.31
CA THR A 77 -2.74 -0.16 31.66
C THR A 77 -3.29 -0.90 30.45
N LEU A 78 -4.00 -1.99 30.71
CA LEU A 78 -4.74 -2.76 29.70
C LEU A 78 -6.26 -2.61 29.85
N GLU A 79 -6.70 -1.76 30.78
CA GLU A 79 -8.12 -1.55 31.09
C GLU A 79 -8.92 -1.10 29.85
N ASN A 80 -8.33 -0.27 28.99
CA ASN A 80 -8.95 0.17 27.73
C ASN A 80 -9.35 -1.02 26.84
N TYR A 81 -8.51 -2.04 26.73
CA TYR A 81 -8.77 -3.22 25.92
C TYR A 81 -9.81 -4.13 26.58
N GLN A 82 -9.70 -4.35 27.89
CA GLN A 82 -10.67 -5.15 28.65
C GLN A 82 -12.06 -4.52 28.60
N ARG A 83 -12.17 -3.19 28.64
CA ARG A 83 -13.43 -2.46 28.57
C ARG A 83 -14.15 -2.62 27.22
N ILE A 84 -13.40 -2.65 26.12
CA ILE A 84 -13.94 -2.74 24.76
C ILE A 84 -14.19 -4.20 24.35
N LEU A 85 -13.28 -5.12 24.70
CA LEU A 85 -13.37 -6.54 24.34
C LEU A 85 -14.24 -7.35 25.32
N GLY A 86 -14.23 -6.98 26.60
CA GLY A 86 -14.99 -7.66 27.66
C GLY A 86 -16.48 -7.32 27.68
N GLY A 87 -16.97 -6.50 26.74
CA GLY A 87 -18.39 -6.13 26.67
C GLY A 87 -18.86 -5.25 27.83
N ALA A 88 -17.94 -4.65 28.60
CA ALA A 88 -18.26 -3.76 29.71
C ALA A 88 -18.85 -2.40 29.27
N THR A 89 -18.89 -2.14 27.97
CA THR A 89 -19.49 -0.94 27.37
C THR A 89 -20.75 -1.35 26.60
N SER A 90 -21.77 -0.48 26.56
CA SER A 90 -23.00 -0.66 25.75
C SER A 90 -22.76 -0.77 24.23
N THR A 91 -21.50 -0.69 23.81
CA THR A 91 -21.04 -0.62 22.43
C THR A 91 -20.27 -1.90 22.10
N ASN A 92 -20.88 -2.78 21.31
CA ASN A 92 -20.26 -4.03 20.87
C ASN A 92 -19.30 -3.76 19.70
N LEU A 93 -17.98 -3.76 19.96
CA LEU A 93 -16.96 -3.56 18.93
C LEU A 93 -17.11 -4.52 17.75
N ALA A 94 -17.51 -5.78 18.01
CA ALA A 94 -17.67 -6.79 16.96
C ALA A 94 -18.78 -6.41 15.96
N VAL A 95 -19.84 -5.74 16.42
CA VAL A 95 -20.91 -5.25 15.53
C VAL A 95 -20.40 -4.15 14.61
N TYR A 96 -19.56 -3.22 15.09
CA TYR A 96 -18.97 -2.19 14.23
C TYR A 96 -17.96 -2.75 13.23
N PHE A 97 -17.19 -3.75 13.64
CA PHE A 97 -16.31 -4.48 12.73
C PHE A 97 -17.12 -5.19 11.63
N GLN A 98 -18.22 -5.87 11.99
CA GLN A 98 -19.12 -6.51 11.03
C GLN A 98 -19.76 -5.49 10.09
N ASN A 99 -20.27 -4.38 10.61
CA ASN A 99 -20.85 -3.31 9.80
C ASN A 99 -19.84 -2.77 8.78
N SER A 100 -18.58 -2.61 9.18
CA SER A 100 -17.52 -2.16 8.29
C SER A 100 -17.28 -3.17 7.17
N LEU A 101 -17.15 -4.47 7.48
CA LEU A 101 -16.97 -5.52 6.47
C LEU A 101 -18.14 -5.58 5.48
N VAL A 102 -19.37 -5.51 5.98
CA VAL A 102 -20.60 -5.55 5.18
C VAL A 102 -20.65 -4.37 4.20
N ILE A 103 -20.11 -3.21 4.55
CA ILE A 103 -20.07 -2.03 3.68
C ILE A 103 -18.85 -2.05 2.75
N THR A 104 -17.66 -2.39 3.24
CA THR A 104 -16.40 -2.28 2.46
C THR A 104 -16.30 -3.34 1.37
N ILE A 105 -16.83 -4.55 1.59
CA ILE A 105 -16.79 -5.63 0.59
C ILE A 105 -17.54 -5.21 -0.70
N PRO A 106 -18.83 -4.83 -0.66
CA PRO A 106 -19.52 -4.39 -1.87
C PRO A 106 -18.95 -3.07 -2.40
N ALA A 107 -18.55 -2.14 -1.54
CA ALA A 107 -18.00 -0.85 -1.95
C ALA A 107 -16.65 -0.96 -2.69
N THR A 108 -15.86 -2.00 -2.45
CA THR A 108 -14.60 -2.24 -3.20
C THR A 108 -14.81 -3.11 -4.42
N LEU A 109 -15.70 -4.12 -4.34
CA LEU A 109 -15.99 -5.01 -5.46
C LEU A 109 -16.71 -4.31 -6.61
N ALA A 110 -17.74 -3.51 -6.32
CA ALA A 110 -18.52 -2.82 -7.35
C ALA A 110 -17.66 -1.94 -8.28
N PRO A 111 -16.84 -1.00 -7.77
CA PRO A 111 -15.96 -0.22 -8.63
C PRO A 111 -14.83 -1.05 -9.24
N LEU A 112 -14.32 -2.10 -8.58
CA LEU A 112 -13.28 -2.95 -9.15
C LEU A 112 -13.77 -3.69 -10.40
N VAL A 113 -14.99 -4.24 -10.36
CA VAL A 113 -15.60 -4.90 -11.53
C VAL A 113 -15.76 -3.91 -12.68
N LEU A 114 -16.30 -2.72 -12.41
CA LEU A 114 -16.44 -1.67 -13.43
C LEU A 114 -15.08 -1.22 -13.98
N ALA A 115 -14.07 -1.08 -13.12
CA ALA A 115 -12.71 -0.71 -13.52
C ALA A 115 -12.06 -1.79 -14.41
N ILE A 116 -12.27 -3.07 -14.12
CA ILE A 116 -11.74 -4.17 -14.95
C ILE A 116 -12.45 -4.20 -16.31
N MET A 117 -13.77 -4.06 -16.35
CA MET A 117 -14.52 -3.97 -17.61
C MET A 117 -14.07 -2.77 -18.45
N ALA A 118 -13.92 -1.60 -17.82
CA ALA A 118 -13.40 -0.40 -18.45
C ALA A 118 -11.96 -0.60 -18.97
N SER A 119 -11.09 -1.23 -18.17
CA SER A 119 -9.70 -1.52 -18.55
C SER A 119 -9.62 -2.42 -19.79
N TYR A 120 -10.47 -3.44 -19.90
CA TYR A 120 -10.52 -4.29 -21.09
C TYR A 120 -10.93 -3.48 -22.32
N ALA A 121 -11.94 -2.62 -22.16
CA ALA A 121 -12.38 -1.70 -23.19
C ALA A 121 -11.23 -0.79 -23.64
N PHE A 122 -10.59 -0.07 -22.71
CA PHE A 122 -9.50 0.87 -23.00
C PHE A 122 -8.26 0.22 -23.60
N SER A 123 -7.90 -1.00 -23.18
CA SER A 123 -6.66 -1.66 -23.60
C SER A 123 -6.75 -2.43 -24.93
N VAL A 124 -7.91 -3.01 -25.26
CA VAL A 124 -8.02 -3.93 -26.42
C VAL A 124 -8.92 -3.38 -27.52
N LEU A 125 -10.11 -2.86 -27.20
CA LEU A 125 -11.14 -2.54 -28.18
C LEU A 125 -10.85 -1.27 -28.98
N GLN A 126 -10.72 -1.39 -30.32
CA GLN A 126 -10.48 -0.24 -31.19
C GLN A 126 -11.77 0.57 -31.38
N TRP A 127 -11.91 1.71 -30.69
CA TRP A 127 -13.05 2.62 -30.83
C TRP A 127 -12.67 3.99 -31.39
N ARG A 128 -13.64 4.68 -31.98
CA ARG A 128 -13.50 6.07 -32.45
C ARG A 128 -13.36 7.01 -31.25
N GLY A 129 -12.27 7.77 -31.18
CA GLY A 129 -11.94 8.69 -30.07
C GLY A 129 -10.89 8.18 -29.08
N ARG A 130 -10.26 7.01 -29.34
CA ARG A 130 -9.19 6.44 -28.50
C ARG A 130 -8.02 7.40 -28.30
N ASP A 131 -7.55 8.04 -29.36
CA ASP A 131 -6.31 8.84 -29.35
C ASP A 131 -6.45 10.20 -28.62
N TRP A 132 -7.64 10.56 -28.11
CA TRP A 132 -7.84 11.76 -27.29
C TRP A 132 -7.70 11.48 -25.78
N VAL A 133 -7.87 10.23 -25.37
CA VAL A 133 -7.87 9.81 -23.95
C VAL A 133 -6.49 9.32 -23.50
N PHE A 134 -5.59 9.03 -24.45
CA PHE A 134 -4.19 8.64 -24.24
C PHE A 134 -3.24 9.74 -24.71
#